data_AF-M1ATR2-F1
#
_entry.id   AF-M1ATR2-F1
#
_cell.length_a   1.000
_cell.length_b   1.000
_cell.length_c   1.000
_cell.angle_alpha   90.00
_cell.angle_beta   90.00
_cell.angle_gamma   90.00
#
_symmetry.space_group_name_H-M   'P 1'
#
loop_
_entity.id
_entity.type
_entity.pdbx_description
1 polymer ?
#
loop_
_entity_poly.entity_id
_entity_poly.type
_entity_poly.pdbx_seq_one_letter_code
_entity_poly.pdbx_strand_id
1 'polypeptide(L)'
;MAIQATMFEHGGLALAVQIVHTSCDGFSGCAITDEWAKVSRMEKGNVRNLQFRSDLGQVFPPRDNIFEMIKKGRPRGYEMKIATRIFMFDEIAISKLKENVNKFMSYSSRVEVVTALIWRSLMRVVRLRQGHNRPSMLQFAINLRGRGSPKVVGMQNI
;
A
#
# COMPACT_ATOMS: atom_id res chain seq x y z
N MET A 1 18.09 -2.68 -0.13
CA MET A 1 17.49 -1.38 0.25
C MET A 1 18.46 -0.30 -0.16
N ALA A 2 17.97 0.80 -0.71
CA ALA A 2 18.78 1.99 -0.97
C ALA A 2 18.14 3.18 -0.25
N ILE A 3 18.97 4.10 0.23
CA ILE A 3 18.53 5.30 0.94
C ILE A 3 19.17 6.49 0.24
N GLN A 4 18.37 7.53 -0.02
CA GLN A 4 18.85 8.81 -0.50
C GLN A 4 18.45 9.90 0.49
N ALA A 5 19.44 10.66 0.96
CA ALA A 5 19.25 11.87 1.73
C ALA A 5 19.53 13.08 0.84
N THR A 6 18.57 14.00 0.73
CA THR A 6 18.69 15.21 -0.08
C THR A 6 18.47 16.42 0.82
N MET A 7 19.52 17.20 1.02
CA MET A 7 19.46 18.48 1.73
C MET A 7 19.09 19.59 0.74
N PHE A 8 18.09 20.40 1.10
CA PHE A 8 17.74 21.61 0.36
C PHE A 8 18.56 22.79 0.87
N GLU A 9 18.76 23.80 0.02
CA GLU A 9 19.56 25.00 0.34
C GLU A 9 19.16 25.68 1.65
N HIS A 10 17.86 25.62 1.99
CA HIS A 10 17.29 26.24 3.18
C HIS A 10 17.27 25.31 4.41
N GLY A 11 18.01 24.19 4.38
CA GLY A 11 18.16 23.28 5.52
C GLY A 11 17.09 22.18 5.64
N GLY A 12 16.10 22.13 4.75
CA GLY A 12 15.16 21.01 4.69
C GLY A 12 15.85 19.71 4.30
N LEU A 13 15.40 18.58 4.83
CA LEU A 13 15.90 17.23 4.50
C LEU A 13 14.76 16.37 3.93
N ALA A 14 14.95 15.85 2.72
CA ALA A 14 14.14 14.77 2.17
C ALA A 14 14.88 13.43 2.27
N LEU A 15 14.20 12.42 2.82
CA LEU A 15 14.68 11.04 2.86
C LEU A 15 13.82 10.17 1.93
N ALA A 16 14.46 9.55 0.95
CA ALA A 16 13.83 8.55 0.10
C ALA A 16 14.37 7.16 0.44
N VAL A 17 13.45 6.21 0.67
CA VAL A 17 13.77 4.80 0.97
C VAL A 17 13.24 3.94 -0.16
N GLN A 18 14.14 3.21 -0.83
CA GLN A 18 13.79 2.24 -1.85
C GLN A 18 13.96 0.82 -1.30
N ILE A 19 12.86 0.06 -1.32
CA ILE A 19 12.85 -1.35 -0.93
C ILE A 19 12.35 -2.20 -2.09
N VAL A 20 13.00 -3.34 -2.31
CA VAL A 20 12.59 -4.29 -3.33
C VAL A 20 11.35 -5.03 -2.82
N HIS A 21 10.23 -4.89 -3.53
CA HIS A 21 8.94 -5.43 -3.10
C HIS A 21 8.91 -6.97 -3.02
N THR A 22 9.85 -7.68 -3.65
CA THR A 22 9.99 -9.14 -3.48
C THR A 22 10.52 -9.53 -2.10
N SER A 23 11.17 -8.61 -1.40
CA SER A 23 11.79 -8.86 -0.10
C SER A 23 10.94 -8.37 1.08
N CYS A 24 10.00 -7.44 0.85
CA CYS A 24 9.13 -6.92 1.89
C CYS A 24 7.76 -6.50 1.35
N ASP A 25 6.75 -6.52 2.21
CA ASP A 25 5.48 -5.82 1.96
C ASP A 25 5.50 -4.39 2.53
N GLY A 26 4.42 -3.64 2.31
CA GLY A 26 4.30 -2.28 2.79
C GLY A 26 4.36 -2.15 4.32
N PHE A 27 3.84 -3.13 5.06
CA PHE A 27 3.89 -3.13 6.54
C PHE A 27 5.33 -3.26 7.03
N SER A 28 6.09 -4.21 6.48
CA SER A 28 7.51 -4.38 6.80
C SER A 28 8.33 -3.15 6.42
N GLY A 29 8.07 -2.53 5.27
CA GLY A 29 8.76 -1.29 4.86
C GLY A 29 8.50 -0.11 5.80
N CYS A 30 7.24 0.10 6.19
CA CYS A 30 6.88 1.13 7.17
C CYS A 30 7.50 0.85 8.54
N ALA A 31 7.48 -0.40 9.01
CA ALA A 31 8.06 -0.78 10.30
C ALA A 31 9.57 -0.53 10.36
N ILE A 32 10.31 -0.86 9.29
CA ILE A 32 11.75 -0.57 9.19
C ILE A 32 12.00 0.94 9.27
N THR A 33 11.19 1.74 8.57
CA THR A 33 11.35 3.20 8.52
C THR A 33 11.03 3.85 9.87
N ASP A 34 9.95 3.42 10.52
CA ASP A 34 9.55 3.88 11.87
C ASP A 34 10.63 3.54 12.91
N GLU A 35 11.15 2.32 12.87
CA GLU A 35 12.19 1.87 13.79
C GLU A 35 13.51 2.63 13.57
N TRP A 36 13.91 2.83 12.32
CA TRP A 36 15.08 3.64 11.99
C TRP A 36 14.95 5.07 12.54
N ALA A 37 13.76 5.66 12.47
CA ALA A 37 13.51 6.99 13.01
C ALA A 37 13.61 7.01 14.56
N LYS A 38 13.10 6.00 15.26
CA LYS A 38 13.19 5.88 16.72
C LYS A 38 14.62 5.71 17.21
N VAL A 39 15.38 4.82 16.58
CA VAL A 39 16.80 4.61 16.89
C VAL A 39 17.59 5.90 16.67
N SER A 40 17.30 6.62 15.59
CA SER A 40 17.96 7.89 15.27
C SER A 40 17.65 9.00 16.30
N ARG A 41 16.52 8.93 17.00
CA ARG A 41 16.15 9.83 18.12
C ARG A 41 16.68 9.39 19.48
N MET A 42 17.41 8.27 19.56
CA MET A 42 17.90 7.68 20.81
C MET A 42 16.79 7.40 21.84
N GLU A 43 15.59 7.04 21.39
CA GLU A 43 14.48 6.66 22.28
C GLU A 43 14.84 5.36 23.04
N LYS A 44 15.35 5.50 24.28
CA LYS A 44 15.72 4.36 25.12
C LYS A 44 14.48 3.57 25.54
N GLY A 45 14.48 2.27 25.27
CA GLY A 45 13.46 1.32 25.77
C GLY A 45 12.24 1.10 24.87
N ASN A 46 12.14 1.75 23.71
CA ASN A 46 10.99 1.62 22.80
C ASN A 46 11.37 1.14 21.38
N VAL A 47 12.58 0.58 21.24
CA VAL A 47 13.02 -0.03 19.99
C VAL A 47 12.27 -1.34 19.83
N ARG A 48 11.40 -1.44 18.81
CA ARG A 48 10.74 -2.71 18.53
C ARG A 48 11.83 -3.68 18.12
N ASN A 49 11.88 -4.84 18.76
CA ASN A 49 12.66 -5.95 18.22
C ASN A 49 11.97 -6.37 16.91
N LEU A 50 12.42 -5.80 15.78
CA LEU A 50 11.93 -6.12 14.45
C LEU A 50 12.25 -7.59 14.16
N GLN A 51 11.29 -8.46 14.46
CA GLN A 51 11.39 -9.88 14.14
C GLN A 51 11.14 -10.07 12.65
N PHE A 52 12.24 -10.18 11.89
CA PHE A 52 12.20 -10.69 10.53
C PHE A 52 11.98 -12.19 10.57
N ARG A 53 10.91 -12.65 9.94
CA ARG A 53 10.60 -14.06 9.85
C ARG A 53 11.47 -14.75 8.82
N SER A 54 12.25 -15.73 9.26
CA SER A 54 13.04 -16.63 8.41
C SER A 54 12.24 -17.84 7.90
N ASP A 55 11.12 -18.16 8.54
CA ASP A 55 10.25 -19.31 8.23
C ASP A 55 9.23 -19.03 7.11
N LEU A 56 9.30 -17.88 6.42
CA LEU A 56 8.35 -17.54 5.36
C LEU A 56 8.38 -18.55 4.19
N GLY A 57 9.54 -19.13 3.89
CA GLY A 57 9.65 -20.20 2.88
C GLY A 57 9.01 -21.52 3.33
N GLN A 58 8.78 -21.72 4.63
CA GLN A 58 8.07 -22.89 5.15
C GLN A 58 6.55 -22.66 5.13
N VAL A 59 6.12 -21.44 5.47
CA VAL A 59 4.70 -21.06 5.47
C VAL A 59 4.17 -20.81 4.06
N PHE A 60 5.02 -20.31 3.16
CA PHE A 60 4.73 -20.13 1.75
C PHE A 60 5.82 -20.81 0.90
N PRO A 61 5.74 -22.13 0.73
CA PRO A 61 6.72 -22.87 -0.06
C PRO A 61 6.86 -22.28 -1.47
N PRO A 62 8.10 -22.01 -1.93
CA PRO A 62 8.32 -21.52 -3.28
C PRO A 62 7.85 -22.57 -4.29
N ARG A 63 7.24 -22.12 -5.39
CA ARG A 63 6.92 -22.96 -6.55
C ARG A 63 7.95 -22.72 -7.64
N ASP A 64 8.39 -23.80 -8.29
CA ASP A 64 9.47 -23.75 -9.29
C ASP A 64 9.16 -22.87 -10.50
N ASN A 65 7.87 -22.61 -10.77
CA ASN A 65 7.41 -21.84 -11.93
C ASN A 65 7.15 -20.34 -11.66
N ILE A 66 7.41 -19.83 -10.45
CA ILE A 66 7.11 -18.43 -10.09
C ILE A 66 7.87 -17.43 -10.97
N PHE A 67 9.14 -17.69 -11.27
CA PHE A 67 9.94 -16.78 -12.08
C PHE A 67 9.40 -16.64 -13.52
N GLU A 68 8.89 -17.72 -14.09
CA GLU A 68 8.26 -17.71 -15.41
C GLU A 68 6.91 -16.97 -15.40
N MET A 69 6.16 -17.05 -14.31
CA MET A 69 4.94 -16.24 -14.13
C MET A 69 5.25 -14.74 -14.01
N ILE A 70 6.28 -14.36 -13.23
CA ILE A 70 6.67 -12.96 -13.03
C ILE A 70 7.17 -12.33 -14.33
N LYS A 71 7.96 -13.06 -15.13
CA LYS A 71 8.47 -12.58 -16.43
C LYS A 71 7.34 -12.28 -17.43
N LYS A 72 6.25 -13.04 -17.38
CA LYS A 72 5.08 -12.87 -18.27
C LYS A 72 4.18 -11.67 -17.90
N GLY A 73 4.27 -11.17 -16.67
CA GLY A 73 3.33 -10.19 -16.11
C GLY A 73 3.58 -8.72 -16.44
N ARG A 74 4.68 -8.36 -17.11
CA ARG A 74 4.94 -6.97 -17.51
C ARG A 74 5.32 -6.89 -18.98
N PRO A 75 4.54 -6.18 -19.82
CA PRO A 75 5.09 -5.63 -21.05
C PRO A 75 6.24 -4.69 -20.64
N ARG A 76 7.48 -5.09 -20.92
CA ARG A 76 8.60 -4.14 -20.87
C ARG A 76 8.39 -3.16 -22.01
N GLY A 77 8.39 -1.85 -21.73
CA GLY A 77 8.54 -0.83 -22.78
C GLY A 77 7.36 0.09 -23.07
N TYR A 78 6.30 0.15 -22.26
CA TYR A 78 5.36 1.27 -22.35
C TYR A 78 5.74 2.35 -21.34
N GLU A 79 6.43 3.40 -21.80
CA GLU A 79 6.49 4.67 -21.07
C GLU A 79 5.09 5.28 -21.05
N MET A 80 4.28 4.90 -20.05
CA MET A 80 3.06 5.61 -19.77
C MET A 80 3.42 6.97 -19.15
N LYS A 81 3.05 8.06 -19.82
CA LYS A 81 3.04 9.39 -19.21
C LYS A 81 1.98 9.42 -18.12
N ILE A 82 2.38 9.13 -16.89
CA ILE A 82 1.52 9.13 -15.72
C ILE A 82 1.77 10.41 -14.93
N ALA A 83 0.71 11.16 -14.66
CA ALA A 83 0.74 12.28 -13.73
C ALA A 83 0.21 11.82 -12.37
N THR A 84 1.00 12.03 -11.31
CA THR A 84 0.58 11.76 -9.93
C THR A 84 -0.02 13.02 -9.31
N ARG A 85 -1.12 12.87 -8.57
CA ARG A 85 -1.77 13.93 -7.81
C ARG A 85 -2.24 13.40 -6.46
N ILE A 86 -2.18 14.24 -5.43
CA ILE A 86 -2.70 13.94 -4.08
C ILE A 86 -4.09 14.56 -3.97
N PHE A 87 -5.08 13.74 -3.64
CA PHE A 87 -6.44 14.18 -3.32
C PHE A 87 -6.67 14.02 -1.82
N MET A 88 -6.92 15.13 -1.13
CA MET A 88 -7.13 15.13 0.32
C MET A 88 -8.63 15.06 0.63
N PHE A 89 -9.01 14.10 1.47
CA PHE A 89 -10.37 13.95 1.99
C PHE A 89 -10.32 14.17 3.50
N ASP A 90 -10.83 15.32 3.94
CA ASP A 90 -10.92 15.62 5.37
C ASP A 90 -12.07 14.85 6.03
N GLU A 91 -12.16 15.00 7.36
CA GLU A 91 -13.19 14.33 8.15
C GLU A 91 -14.61 14.73 7.73
N ILE A 92 -14.82 16.00 7.41
CA ILE A 92 -16.13 16.52 6.98
C ILE A 92 -16.56 15.88 5.66
N ALA A 93 -15.66 15.82 4.67
CA ALA A 93 -15.90 15.19 3.39
C ALA A 93 -16.19 13.69 3.54
N ILE A 94 -15.42 13.00 4.38
CA ILE A 94 -15.61 11.58 4.66
C ILE A 94 -16.97 11.33 5.34
N SER A 95 -17.36 12.15 6.32
CA SER A 95 -18.66 12.03 7.00
C SER A 95 -19.82 12.23 6.02
N LYS A 96 -19.75 13.26 5.17
CA LYS A 96 -20.75 13.49 4.10
C LYS A 96 -20.83 12.31 3.11
N LEU A 97 -19.70 11.68 2.78
CA LEU A 97 -19.70 10.49 1.94
C LEU A 97 -20.39 9.32 2.64
N LYS A 98 -20.07 9.08 3.93
CA LYS A 98 -20.68 8.00 4.73
C LYS A 98 -22.17 8.20 4.92
N GLU A 99 -22.64 9.41 5.20
CA GLU A 99 -24.08 9.71 5.33
C GLU A 99 -24.87 9.36 4.07
N ASN A 100 -24.29 9.56 2.89
CA ASN A 100 -24.95 9.22 1.63
C ASN A 100 -25.00 7.71 1.37
N VAL A 101 -24.05 6.94 1.91
CA VAL A 101 -23.96 5.50 1.70
C VAL A 101 -24.72 4.72 2.80
N ASN A 102 -24.61 5.15 4.05
CA ASN A 102 -25.24 4.50 5.21
C ASN A 102 -26.78 4.55 5.17
N LYS A 103 -27.37 5.36 4.27
CA LYS A 103 -28.80 5.28 3.94
C LYS A 103 -29.21 3.96 3.30
N PHE A 104 -28.26 3.26 2.68
CA PHE A 104 -28.47 2.04 1.90
C PHE A 104 -27.79 0.82 2.51
N MET A 105 -26.91 0.99 3.51
CA MET A 105 -26.20 -0.09 4.18
C MET A 105 -25.90 0.23 5.64
N SER A 106 -25.75 -0.80 6.49
CA SER A 106 -25.63 -0.64 7.94
C SER A 106 -24.38 0.11 8.39
N TYR A 107 -23.24 -0.06 7.70
CA TYR A 107 -22.00 0.62 8.03
C TYR A 107 -21.03 0.66 6.83
N SER A 108 -20.36 1.78 6.63
CA SER A 108 -19.24 1.92 5.69
C SER A 108 -17.97 2.46 6.37
N SER A 109 -16.84 1.85 6.08
CA SER A 109 -15.51 2.31 6.46
C SER A 109 -15.04 3.49 5.60
N ARG A 110 -14.01 4.21 6.08
CA ARG A 110 -13.40 5.33 5.32
C ARG A 110 -12.80 4.85 3.99
N VAL A 111 -12.16 3.67 4.01
CA VAL A 111 -11.52 3.08 2.83
C VAL A 111 -12.56 2.72 1.77
N GLU A 112 -13.69 2.15 2.17
CA GLU A 112 -14.76 1.78 1.23
C GLU A 112 -15.35 3.00 0.54
N VAL A 113 -15.74 4.03 1.29
CA VAL A 113 -16.40 5.21 0.69
C VAL A 113 -15.48 6.01 -0.23
N VAL A 114 -14.20 6.18 0.15
CA VAL A 114 -13.21 6.87 -0.68
C VAL A 114 -12.88 6.05 -1.92
N THR A 115 -12.69 4.74 -1.77
CA THR A 115 -12.37 3.89 -2.92
C THR A 115 -13.55 3.81 -3.90
N ALA A 116 -14.78 3.68 -3.41
CA ALA A 116 -15.97 3.68 -4.24
C ALA A 116 -16.11 5.00 -5.04
N LEU A 117 -15.81 6.14 -4.41
CA LEU A 117 -15.81 7.44 -5.08
C LEU A 117 -14.75 7.52 -6.19
N ILE A 118 -13.52 7.11 -5.90
CA ILE A 118 -12.43 7.08 -6.90
C ILE A 118 -12.80 6.14 -8.04
N TRP A 119 -13.26 4.93 -7.72
CA TRP A 119 -13.64 3.92 -8.71
C TRP A 119 -14.76 4.43 -9.64
N ARG A 120 -15.82 4.99 -9.07
CA ARG A 120 -16.92 5.61 -9.81
C ARG A 120 -16.43 6.74 -10.71
N SER A 121 -15.50 7.56 -10.23
CA SER A 121 -14.93 8.67 -11.00
C SER A 121 -14.11 8.16 -12.19
N LEU A 122 -13.29 7.14 -11.98
CA LEU A 122 -12.53 6.49 -13.05
C LEU A 122 -13.45 5.86 -14.10
N MET A 123 -14.52 5.17 -13.68
CA MET A 123 -15.50 4.58 -14.60
C MET A 123 -16.22 5.64 -15.44
N ARG A 124 -16.56 6.79 -14.84
CA ARG A 124 -17.14 7.93 -15.59
C ARG A 124 -16.17 8.46 -16.63
N VAL A 125 -14.89 8.63 -16.30
CA VAL A 125 -13.87 9.08 -17.25
C VAL A 125 -13.72 8.09 -18.40
N VAL A 126 -13.70 6.79 -18.12
CA VAL A 126 -13.65 5.75 -19.16
C VAL A 126 -14.85 5.86 -20.09
N ARG A 127 -16.08 5.94 -19.54
CA ARG A 127 -17.30 6.08 -20.33
C ARG A 127 -17.28 7.33 -21.20
N LEU A 128 -16.84 8.47 -20.67
CA LEU A 128 -16.73 9.72 -21.41
C LEU A 128 -15.73 9.63 -22.57
N ARG A 129 -14.64 8.88 -22.41
CA ARG A 129 -13.62 8.73 -23.44
C ARG A 129 -13.95 7.67 -24.49
N GLN A 130 -14.64 6.60 -24.11
CA GLN A 130 -14.89 5.44 -24.97
C GLN A 130 -16.34 5.33 -25.45
N GLY A 131 -17.25 6.15 -24.94
CA GLY A 131 -18.69 6.10 -25.24
C GLY A 131 -19.45 5.00 -24.50
N HIS A 132 -18.76 4.00 -23.93
CA HIS A 132 -19.37 2.90 -23.19
C HIS A 132 -18.59 2.51 -21.94
N ASN A 133 -19.23 1.75 -21.05
CA ASN A 133 -18.54 1.13 -19.92
C ASN A 133 -17.73 -0.07 -20.40
N ARG A 134 -16.62 -0.36 -19.74
CA ARG A 134 -15.81 -1.57 -19.97
C ARG A 134 -15.76 -2.42 -18.69
N PRO A 135 -15.57 -3.74 -18.81
CA PRO A 135 -15.23 -4.58 -17.65
C PRO A 135 -14.04 -3.99 -16.90
N SER A 136 -14.14 -3.94 -15.58
CA SER A 136 -13.12 -3.34 -14.73
C SER A 136 -12.97 -4.16 -13.44
N MET A 137 -11.74 -4.19 -12.93
CA MET A 137 -11.38 -4.95 -11.73
C MET A 137 -10.71 -4.05 -10.71
N LEU A 138 -11.21 -4.06 -9.48
CA LEU A 138 -10.62 -3.39 -8.34
C LEU A 138 -9.94 -4.44 -7.46
N GLN A 139 -8.65 -4.28 -7.22
CA GLN A 139 -7.84 -5.22 -6.42
C GLN A 139 -7.27 -4.50 -5.20
N PHE A 140 -7.36 -5.15 -4.04
CA PHE A 140 -6.76 -4.67 -2.80
C PHE A 140 -5.69 -5.65 -2.33
N ALA A 141 -4.51 -5.13 -2.01
CA ALA A 141 -3.53 -5.87 -1.21
C ALA A 141 -3.94 -5.75 0.27
N ILE A 142 -4.08 -6.88 0.95
CA ILE A 142 -4.43 -6.94 2.37
C ILE A 142 -3.30 -7.58 3.18
N ASN A 143 -3.17 -7.19 4.44
CA ASN A 143 -2.24 -7.83 5.36
C ASN A 143 -2.71 -9.27 5.64
N LEU A 144 -1.90 -10.27 5.28
CA LEU A 144 -2.19 -11.68 5.56
C LEU A 144 -1.76 -12.11 6.98
N ARG A 145 -1.00 -11.28 7.70
CA ARG A 145 -0.64 -11.56 9.09
C ARG A 145 -1.90 -11.70 9.93
N GLY A 146 -1.96 -12.77 10.72
CA GLY A 146 -3.13 -13.10 11.53
C GLY A 146 -4.37 -13.59 10.76
N ARG A 147 -4.32 -13.71 9.42
CA ARG A 147 -5.46 -14.13 8.58
C ARG A 147 -5.30 -15.49 7.89
N GLY A 148 -4.14 -16.15 8.05
CA GLY A 148 -3.87 -17.50 7.51
C GLY A 148 -4.06 -18.63 8.52
N SER A 149 -4.07 -19.87 8.01
CA SER A 149 -3.99 -21.12 8.78
C SER A 149 -2.86 -21.99 8.22
N PRO A 150 -1.72 -22.15 8.94
CA PRO A 150 -1.42 -21.58 10.24
C PRO A 150 -1.31 -20.05 10.20
N LYS A 151 -1.58 -19.39 11.34
CA LYS A 151 -1.50 -17.93 11.43
C LYS A 151 -0.08 -17.49 11.09
N VAL A 152 0.05 -16.64 10.08
CA VAL A 152 1.29 -15.89 9.85
C VAL A 152 1.41 -14.90 11.00
N VAL A 153 2.12 -15.27 12.05
CA VAL A 153 2.48 -14.36 13.15
C VAL A 153 3.46 -13.34 12.60
N GLY A 154 3.24 -12.06 12.86
CA GLY A 154 4.10 -10.93 12.50
C GLY A 154 3.51 -9.67 13.11
N MET A 155 4.24 -8.55 13.11
CA MET A 155 3.80 -7.31 13.79
C MET A 155 2.34 -6.96 13.46
N GLN A 156 1.46 -7.15 14.45
CA GLN A 156 0.01 -6.98 14.28
C GLN A 156 -0.41 -5.52 14.50
N ASN A 157 0.45 -4.72 15.15
CA ASN A 157 0.14 -3.38 15.60
C ASN A 157 1.15 -2.37 15.03
N ILE A 158 0.81 -1.77 13.89
CA ILE A 158 1.29 -0.45 13.48
C ILE A 158 0.08 0.46 13.51
#